data_AF-A0A4Q4XXJ5-F1
#
_entry.id   AF-A0A4Q4XXJ5-F1
#
_cell.length_a   1.000
_cell.length_b   1.000
_cell.length_c   1.000
_cell.angle_alpha   90.00
_cell.angle_beta   90.00
_cell.angle_gamma   90.00
#
_symmetry.space_group_name_H-M   'P 1'
#
loop_
_entity.id
_entity.type
_entity.pdbx_description
1 polymer ?
#
loop_
_entity_poly.entity_id
_entity_poly.type
_entity_poly.pdbx_seq_one_letter_code
_entity_poly.pdbx_strand_id
1 'polypeptide(L)' 'MRRRSLHIQKHTCSSCGYPAAKTRKYNWSEKAKRRKTVGTGRMRYLKDVSRRFKNGFRTGVPKDSKAPF' A
#
# COMPACT_ATOMS: atom_id res chain seq x y z
N MET A 1 15.65 2.75 2.06
CA MET A 1 15.62 4.13 1.50
C MET A 1 15.30 5.11 2.62
N ARG A 2 16.32 5.57 3.37
CA ARG A 2 16.18 6.57 4.45
C ARG A 2 15.77 7.90 3.80
N ARG A 3 14.47 8.23 3.77
CA ARG A 3 13.98 9.46 3.13
C ARG A 3 14.08 10.64 4.10
N ARG A 4 15.26 11.23 4.22
CA ARG A 4 15.44 12.58 4.80
C ARG A 4 15.10 13.63 3.74
N SER A 5 13.84 13.70 3.36
CA SER A 5 13.36 14.62 2.30
C SER A 5 12.43 15.71 2.84
N LEU A 6 12.20 15.76 4.15
CA LEU A 6 11.46 16.83 4.80
C LEU A 6 12.35 18.05 4.92
N HIS A 7 11.96 19.15 4.29
CA HIS A 7 12.62 20.43 4.44
C HIS A 7 12.11 21.10 5.74
N ILE A 8 13.02 21.49 6.63
CA ILE A 8 12.68 22.01 7.96
C ILE A 8 11.91 23.33 7.85
N GLN A 9 12.50 24.37 7.24
CA GLN A 9 11.88 25.69 7.16
C GLN A 9 10.57 25.72 6.35
N LYS A 10 10.56 25.02 5.21
CA LYS A 10 9.39 24.95 4.33
C LYS A 10 8.34 23.95 4.81
N HIS A 11 8.62 23.19 5.87
CA HIS A 11 7.76 22.13 6.41
C HIS A 11 7.15 21.22 5.34
N THR A 12 7.88 20.94 4.25
CA THR A 12 7.38 20.19 3.09
C THR A 12 8.35 19.11 2.67
N CYS A 13 7.82 17.94 2.34
CA CYS A 13 8.63 16.82 1.87
C CYS A 13 8.82 16.85 0.36
N SER A 14 10.06 17.01 -0.08
CA SER A 14 10.42 17.01 -1.50
C SER A 14 10.19 15.66 -2.19
N SER A 15 10.03 14.57 -1.44
CA SER A 15 9.77 13.25 -2.03
C SER A 15 8.29 12.92 -2.14
N CYS A 16 7.55 12.92 -1.02
CA CYS A 16 6.15 12.49 -0.98
C CYS A 16 5.14 13.64 -1.01
N GLY A 17 5.57 14.89 -0.79
CA GLY A 17 4.66 16.05 -0.76
C GLY A 17 3.94 16.27 0.57
N TYR A 18 4.21 15.48 1.62
CA TYR A 18 3.70 15.76 2.97
C TYR A 18 3.98 17.22 3.36
N PRO A 19 3.01 17.99 3.88
CA PRO A 19 1.70 17.60 4.42
C PRO A 19 0.52 17.55 3.43
N ALA A 20 0.75 17.67 2.13
CA ALA A 20 -0.34 17.61 1.15
C ALA A 20 -1.07 16.25 1.20
N ALA A 21 -2.40 16.28 1.05
CA ALA A 21 -3.24 15.07 1.07
C ALA A 21 -2.90 14.10 -0.08
N LYS A 22 -2.51 14.63 -1.24
CA LYS A 22 -2.12 13.83 -2.41
C LYS A 22 -0.62 13.54 -2.37
N THR A 23 -0.26 12.28 -2.62
CA THR A 23 1.15 11.91 -2.81
C THR A 23 1.71 12.56 -4.08
N ARG A 24 2.86 13.23 -3.95
CA ARG A 24 3.56 13.88 -5.05
C ARG A 24 3.97 12.88 -6.15
N LYS A 25 3.56 13.17 -7.39
CA LYS A 25 3.87 12.40 -8.61
C LYS A 25 4.09 13.36 -9.79
N TYR A 26 5.03 13.05 -10.66
CA TYR A 26 5.27 13.78 -11.91
C TYR A 26 5.40 12.82 -13.08
N ASN A 27 4.86 13.18 -14.24
CA ASN A 27 4.85 12.32 -15.41
C ASN A 27 6.22 12.13 -16.06
N TRP A 28 7.06 13.15 -16.02
CA TRP A 28 8.43 13.11 -16.53
C TRP A 28 9.38 12.21 -15.70
N SER A 29 8.94 11.69 -14.54
CA SER A 29 9.77 10.84 -13.67
C SER A 29 9.20 9.44 -13.48
N GLU A 30 9.22 8.64 -14.54
CA GLU A 30 8.64 7.28 -14.53
C GLU A 30 9.32 6.35 -13.52
N LYS A 31 10.66 6.40 -13.42
CA LYS A 31 11.41 5.61 -12.44
C LYS A 31 11.03 5.96 -10.99
N ALA A 32 10.68 7.22 -10.71
CA ALA A 32 10.20 7.62 -9.39
C ALA A 32 8.79 7.07 -9.11
N LYS A 33 7.91 7.02 -10.12
CA LYS A 33 6.61 6.35 -10.00
C LYS A 33 6.77 4.87 -9.67
N ARG A 34 7.56 4.13 -10.47
CA ARG A 34 7.77 2.68 -10.29
C ARG A 34 8.30 2.28 -8.91
N ARG A 35 9.10 3.13 -8.26
CA ARG A 35 9.60 2.90 -6.89
C ARG A 35 8.54 3.08 -5.79
N LYS A 36 7.38 3.65 -6.11
CA LYS A 36 6.33 4.01 -5.15
C LYS A 36 4.95 3.43 -5.48
N THR A 37 4.79 2.81 -6.65
CA THR A 37 3.53 2.20 -7.08
C THR A 37 3.13 1.05 -6.15
N VAL A 38 1.84 0.72 -6.20
CA VAL A 38 1.28 -0.47 -5.53
C VAL A 38 2.08 -1.71 -5.92
N GLY A 39 2.28 -2.66 -4.99
CA GLY A 39 3.11 -3.84 -5.20
C GLY A 39 4.54 -3.73 -4.69
N THR A 40 5.07 -2.51 -4.52
CA THR A 40 6.44 -2.32 -3.97
C THR A 40 6.55 -2.52 -2.46
N GLY A 41 5.42 -2.47 -1.74
CA GLY A 41 5.36 -2.66 -0.29
C GLY A 41 4.70 -4.00 0.09
N ARG A 42 4.49 -4.22 1.39
CA ARG A 42 4.00 -5.49 1.96
C ARG A 42 2.57 -5.90 1.56
N MET A 43 1.82 -5.03 0.87
CA MET A 43 0.42 -5.24 0.45
C MET A 43 -0.46 -5.95 1.50
N ARG A 44 -0.38 -5.52 2.78
CA ARG A 44 -0.97 -6.23 3.93
C ARG A 44 -2.43 -6.64 3.74
N TYR A 45 -3.22 -5.79 3.09
CA TYR A 45 -4.62 -6.05 2.77
C TYR A 45 -4.80 -6.57 1.34
N LEU A 46 -4.31 -5.81 0.33
CA LEU A 46 -4.58 -6.06 -1.09
C LEU A 46 -4.17 -7.46 -1.56
N LYS A 47 -3.13 -8.06 -0.97
CA LYS A 47 -2.67 -9.40 -1.35
C LYS A 47 -3.73 -10.49 -1.12
N ASP A 48 -4.59 -10.32 -0.11
CA ASP A 48 -5.59 -11.31 0.28
C ASP A 48 -6.93 -11.11 -0.44
N VAL A 49 -7.13 -9.94 -1.05
CA VAL A 49 -8.40 -9.57 -1.69
C VAL A 49 -8.74 -10.49 -2.85
N SER A 50 -7.76 -10.88 -3.68
CA SER A 50 -7.99 -11.77 -4.83
C SER A 50 -8.52 -13.14 -4.40
N ARG A 51 -7.94 -13.73 -3.35
CA ARG A 51 -8.38 -15.01 -2.76
C ARG A 51 -9.77 -14.88 -2.14
N ARG A 52 -10.03 -13.79 -1.42
CA ARG A 52 -11.36 -13.51 -0.84
C ARG A 52 -12.42 -13.37 -1.92
N PHE A 53 -12.12 -12.65 -2.99
CA PHE A 53 -13.00 -12.49 -4.15
C PHE A 53 -13.29 -13.83 -4.83
N LYS A 54 -12.27 -14.66 -5.08
CA LYS A 54 -12.44 -16.01 -5.65
C LYS A 54 -13.39 -16.88 -4.81
N ASN A 55 -13.37 -16.68 -3.49
CA ASN A 55 -14.23 -17.38 -2.56
C ASN A 55 -15.56 -16.66 -2.29
N GLY A 56 -15.92 -15.63 -3.06
CA GLY A 56 -17.18 -14.89 -2.90
C GLY A 56 -17.30 -14.09 -1.60
N PHE A 57 -16.16 -13.64 -1.05
CA PHE A 57 -16.08 -12.92 0.24
C PHE A 57 -16.77 -13.64 1.40
N ARG A 58 -16.71 -14.98 1.40
CA ARG A 58 -17.29 -15.81 2.48
C ARG A 58 -16.84 -15.38 3.87
N THR A 59 -17.81 -15.28 4.75
CA THR A 59 -17.67 -15.03 6.19
C THR A 59 -18.03 -16.29 6.96
N GLY A 60 -17.31 -16.59 8.05
CA GLY A 60 -17.55 -17.78 8.89
C GLY A 60 -16.51 -18.89 8.72
N VAL A 61 -16.78 -20.03 9.37
CA VAL A 61 -15.86 -21.18 9.39
C VAL A 61 -15.92 -22.01 8.10
N PRO A 62 -14.85 -22.75 7.75
CA PRO A 62 -14.88 -23.71 6.65
C PRO A 62 -15.99 -24.75 6.86
N LYS A 63 -16.61 -25.23 5.77
CA LYS A 63 -17.73 -26.19 5.84
C LYS A 63 -17.40 -27.49 6.59
N ASP A 64 -16.12 -27.89 6.63
CA ASP A 64 -15.69 -29.19 7.16
C ASP A 64 -14.73 -29.08 8.37
N SER A 65 -14.78 -27.98 9.14
CA SER A 65 -13.98 -27.89 10.36
C SER A 65 -14.47 -28.91 11.40
N LYS A 66 -13.80 -30.05 11.53
CA LYS A 66 -13.97 -30.94 12.69
C LYS A 66 -13.66 -30.13 13.95
N ALA A 67 -14.57 -30.20 14.94
CA ALA A 67 -14.37 -29.59 16.24
C ALA A 67 -13.00 -30.03 16.81
N PRO A 68 -12.22 -29.12 17.42
CA PRO A 68 -11.07 -29.55 18.21
C PRO A 68 -11.59 -30.46 19.32
N PHE A 69 -11.02 -31.66 19.42
CA PHE A 69 -11.13 -32.48 20.63
C PHE A 69 -10.52 -31.74 21.82
#